data_AF-A0A9X8CN45-F1
#
_entry.id   AF-A0A9X8CN45-F1
#
_cell.length_a   1.000
_cell.length_b   1.000
_cell.length_c   1.000
_cell.angle_alpha   90.00
_cell.angle_beta   90.00
_cell.angle_gamma   90.00
#
_symmetry.space_group_name_H-M   'P 1'
#
loop_
_entity.id
_entity.type
_entity.pdbx_description
1 polymer ?
#
loop_
_entity_poly.entity_id
_entity_poly.type
_entity_poly.pdbx_seq_one_letter_code
_entity_poly.pdbx_strand_id
1 'polypeptide(L)'
;MHENAMTRGESHHTRRVPALALVFSAALVLVATLALLPVSALAMTTNKATARPNEDGGSGVIGAMDTRLTWEGTVGDDEEVSSITLSLPEGATFDHASTRITVLDGLNRTSIDGTATSSGNSVDVQFSESIPAGSLVRLEITNMQFPADGGDYVVSGSYTTADGQSHALDDSAAITVIANTPLQAAVGWLDSQEWVAAWNSVPFLGMFLKPQLLLTSFASLFPGWLVCLGIVLACYPFAIVLGLAFAMLKTSRHKVLRAIAICYINILRGTPLFLQIYIMFFGLPMVGINIDNNVLGVIVMAVNSSAYLAEIFRAGIQSIPQGQYEAAASLGMNGFQTMTSIILPQTVRRVIPTVTSDFITSYKDTSLLSSVGVMELMMFSKNLTTTSGNITPYMAAAIYYLIVTLPLIKIVGIIENNIARSERGGGPRPKRRAVAGASQQASKAEDELTASAEVSHAEATKPATDVFAALSAPFVSHPTVDLGGVADGE
;
A
#
# COMPACT_ATOMS: atom_id res chain seq x y z
N MET A 1 22.97 19.43 73.13
CA MET A 1 22.85 19.56 74.59
C MET A 1 21.78 20.61 74.85
N HIS A 2 20.74 20.18 75.55
CA HIS A 2 19.55 20.85 76.09
C HIS A 2 18.72 21.79 75.21
N GLU A 3 17.48 21.45 74.84
CA GLU A 3 16.22 21.23 75.60
C GLU A 3 15.40 22.50 75.82
N ASN A 4 14.13 22.38 75.38
CA ASN A 4 12.92 22.88 76.03
C ASN A 4 12.73 24.39 76.19
N ALA A 5 11.51 24.91 76.28
CA ALA A 5 10.15 24.51 75.93
C ALA A 5 9.28 25.70 76.38
N MET A 6 8.17 25.92 75.67
CA MET A 6 6.87 26.37 76.18
C MET A 6 6.81 27.43 77.31
N THR A 7 6.07 28.52 77.07
CA THR A 7 4.73 28.84 77.64
C THR A 7 4.42 30.32 77.35
N ARG A 8 3.32 30.70 76.68
CA ARG A 8 1.87 30.72 77.02
C ARG A 8 1.45 32.01 77.75
N GLY A 9 0.45 32.72 77.21
CA GLY A 9 -0.33 33.79 77.89
C GLY A 9 -0.53 35.06 77.03
N GLU A 10 -1.58 35.12 76.20
CA GLU A 10 -2.80 35.95 76.40
C GLU A 10 -2.61 37.45 76.05
N SER A 11 -2.97 37.85 74.83
CA SER A 11 -4.30 38.35 74.38
C SER A 11 -4.53 39.84 74.66
N HIS A 12 -4.57 40.65 73.60
CA HIS A 12 -5.46 41.81 73.53
C HIS A 12 -5.80 42.12 72.07
N HIS A 13 -7.10 41.99 71.77
CA HIS A 13 -7.76 42.41 70.54
C HIS A 13 -7.72 43.93 70.40
N THR A 14 -7.23 44.46 69.26
CA THR A 14 -7.70 45.76 68.74
C THR A 14 -7.68 45.79 67.21
N ARG A 15 -8.88 45.65 66.64
CA ARG A 15 -9.43 46.27 65.42
C ARG A 15 -8.44 47.04 64.51
N ARG A 16 -8.07 46.44 63.37
CA ARG A 16 -7.65 47.16 62.14
C ARG A 16 -7.97 46.32 60.89
N VAL A 17 -9.25 46.18 60.52
CA VAL A 17 -9.65 45.45 59.29
C VAL A 17 -10.53 46.23 58.28
N PRO A 18 -10.76 47.56 58.32
CA PRO A 18 -11.58 48.16 57.27
C PRO A 18 -10.78 48.51 55.99
N ALA A 19 -9.46 48.71 56.05
CA ALA A 19 -8.70 49.23 54.91
C ALA A 19 -8.29 48.15 53.89
N LEU A 20 -7.83 46.98 54.35
CA LEU A 20 -7.33 45.93 53.46
C LEU A 20 -8.47 45.25 52.67
N ALA A 21 -9.64 45.07 53.31
CA ALA A 21 -10.83 44.53 52.66
C ALA A 21 -11.35 45.47 51.56
N LEU A 22 -11.27 46.79 51.77
CA LEU A 22 -11.74 47.79 50.80
C LEU A 22 -10.83 47.85 49.55
N VAL A 23 -9.52 47.71 49.74
CA VAL A 23 -8.56 47.64 48.61
C VAL A 23 -8.72 46.34 47.81
N PHE A 24 -8.96 45.21 48.49
CA PHE A 24 -9.23 43.94 47.80
C PHE A 24 -10.56 43.96 47.04
N SER A 25 -11.59 44.60 47.62
CA SER A 25 -12.89 44.81 46.97
C SER A 25 -12.77 45.71 45.75
N ALA A 26 -12.02 46.81 45.86
CA ALA A 26 -11.78 47.72 44.75
C ALA A 26 -10.97 47.06 43.61
N ALA A 27 -9.99 46.22 43.95
CA ALA A 27 -9.23 45.45 42.97
C ALA A 27 -10.09 44.37 42.28
N LEU A 28 -10.98 43.70 43.02
CA LEU A 28 -11.90 42.71 42.47
C LEU A 28 -12.96 43.36 41.58
N VAL A 29 -13.46 44.55 41.95
CA VAL A 29 -14.36 45.35 41.12
C VAL A 29 -13.63 45.85 39.88
N LEU A 30 -12.38 46.30 39.98
CA LEU A 30 -11.58 46.73 38.83
C LEU A 30 -11.34 45.57 37.85
N VAL A 31 -10.98 44.38 38.35
CA VAL A 31 -10.78 43.16 37.54
C VAL A 31 -12.11 42.68 36.95
N ALA A 32 -13.22 42.77 37.67
CA ALA A 32 -14.55 42.46 37.15
C ALA A 32 -15.00 43.48 36.10
N THR A 33 -14.67 44.77 36.25
CA THR A 33 -15.00 45.81 35.26
C THR A 33 -14.11 45.75 34.02
N LEU A 34 -12.85 45.31 34.14
CA LEU A 34 -11.98 45.02 32.99
C LEU A 34 -12.41 43.74 32.25
N ALA A 35 -13.03 42.78 32.94
CA ALA A 35 -13.65 41.60 32.34
C ALA A 35 -15.09 41.85 31.81
N LEU A 36 -15.66 43.03 32.08
CA LEU A 36 -16.98 43.47 31.61
C LEU A 36 -16.88 44.61 30.58
N LEU A 37 -15.71 44.84 29.99
CA LEU A 37 -15.66 45.64 28.77
C LEU A 37 -16.52 44.93 27.72
N PRO A 38 -17.52 45.60 27.13
CA PRO A 38 -18.30 45.00 26.06
C PRO A 38 -17.33 44.61 24.94
N VAL A 39 -17.22 43.32 24.65
CA VAL A 39 -16.72 42.88 23.35
C VAL A 39 -17.65 43.51 22.33
N SER A 40 -17.12 44.31 21.42
CA SER A 40 -17.91 45.02 20.41
C SER A 40 -18.82 44.02 19.70
N ALA A 41 -20.12 44.06 20.00
CA ALA A 41 -21.17 43.30 19.33
C ALA A 41 -21.46 43.83 17.91
N LEU A 42 -20.48 44.56 17.34
CA LEU A 42 -20.59 45.35 16.12
C LEU A 42 -19.70 44.81 15.00
N ALA A 43 -18.79 43.88 15.30
CA ALA A 43 -17.85 43.38 14.32
C ALA A 43 -18.44 42.28 13.43
N MET A 44 -18.03 42.25 12.16
CA MET A 44 -18.29 41.13 11.27
C MET A 44 -17.80 39.81 11.89
N THR A 45 -18.66 38.78 11.93
CA THR A 45 -18.34 37.48 12.52
C THR A 45 -18.04 36.44 11.45
N THR A 46 -17.04 35.58 11.68
CA THR A 46 -16.80 34.39 10.85
C THR A 46 -17.73 33.26 11.28
N ASN A 47 -18.70 32.89 10.44
CA ASN A 47 -19.70 31.86 10.75
C ASN A 47 -19.17 30.46 10.41
N LYS A 48 -18.49 30.31 9.27
CA LYS A 48 -18.05 29.02 8.77
C LYS A 48 -16.89 29.15 7.80
N ALA A 49 -15.89 28.27 7.91
CA ALA A 49 -14.93 28.03 6.83
C ALA A 49 -14.79 26.51 6.64
N THR A 50 -14.99 26.03 5.41
CA THR A 50 -14.86 24.61 5.08
C THR A 50 -14.21 24.43 3.73
N ALA A 51 -13.36 23.41 3.60
CA ALA A 51 -12.76 23.01 2.33
C ALA A 51 -13.45 21.77 1.76
N ARG A 52 -13.51 21.69 0.42
CA ARG A 52 -14.06 20.54 -0.28
C ARG A 52 -13.07 19.37 -0.24
N PRO A 53 -13.50 18.14 0.09
CA PRO A 53 -12.64 16.97 0.00
C PRO A 53 -12.11 16.77 -1.42
N ASN A 54 -10.81 16.49 -1.52
CA ASN A 54 -10.10 16.15 -2.76
C ASN A 54 -9.35 14.80 -2.64
N GLU A 55 -9.65 14.03 -1.59
CA GLU A 55 -9.25 12.64 -1.42
C GLU A 55 -10.16 11.72 -2.26
N ASP A 56 -9.57 10.88 -3.11
CA ASP A 56 -10.31 9.90 -3.92
C ASP A 56 -10.99 8.84 -3.04
N GLY A 57 -12.32 8.83 -3.02
CA GLY A 57 -13.12 7.87 -2.24
C GLY A 57 -13.16 8.13 -0.74
N GLY A 58 -12.63 9.28 -0.29
CA GLY A 58 -12.59 9.70 1.10
C GLY A 58 -13.31 11.02 1.37
N SER A 59 -13.05 11.59 2.54
CA SER A 59 -13.61 12.88 2.98
C SER A 59 -12.55 13.89 3.43
N GLY A 60 -11.27 13.54 3.28
CA GLY A 60 -10.14 14.39 3.61
C GLY A 60 -9.83 15.46 2.56
N VAL A 61 -9.10 16.47 3.00
CA VAL A 61 -8.51 17.52 2.16
C VAL A 61 -7.00 17.29 2.17
N ILE A 62 -6.40 17.00 1.03
CA ILE A 62 -4.97 16.79 0.84
C ILE A 62 -4.32 18.11 0.46
N GLY A 63 -3.21 18.43 1.11
CA GLY A 63 -2.38 19.60 0.82
C GLY A 63 -1.78 19.58 -0.59
N ALA A 64 -1.42 20.75 -1.11
CA ALA A 64 -0.85 20.94 -2.45
C ALA A 64 -1.66 20.33 -3.61
N MET A 65 -2.94 20.03 -3.39
CA MET A 65 -3.92 19.64 -4.40
C MET A 65 -5.04 20.68 -4.44
N ASP A 66 -5.56 20.93 -5.63
CA ASP A 66 -6.63 21.91 -5.81
C ASP A 66 -7.87 21.54 -4.98
N THR A 67 -8.40 22.52 -4.27
CA THR A 67 -9.65 22.40 -3.52
C THR A 67 -10.49 23.67 -3.66
N ARG A 68 -11.68 23.63 -3.06
CA ARG A 68 -12.57 24.77 -2.93
C ARG A 68 -12.73 25.12 -1.46
N LEU A 69 -12.38 26.35 -1.09
CA LEU A 69 -12.70 26.94 0.20
C LEU A 69 -14.06 27.64 0.12
N THR A 70 -14.93 27.36 1.08
CA THR A 70 -16.17 28.09 1.31
C THR A 70 -16.07 28.79 2.66
N TRP A 71 -16.05 30.11 2.62
CA TRP A 71 -16.06 30.97 3.80
C TRP A 71 -17.41 31.71 3.89
N GLU A 72 -17.95 31.80 5.09
CA GLU A 72 -19.20 32.50 5.40
C GLU A 72 -18.99 33.42 6.59
N GLY A 73 -19.44 34.66 6.47
CA GLY A 73 -19.44 35.63 7.56
C GLY A 73 -20.66 36.53 7.54
N THR A 74 -21.12 36.96 8.70
CA THR A 74 -22.25 37.88 8.89
C THR A 74 -21.72 39.27 9.23
N VAL A 75 -22.15 40.26 8.48
CA VAL A 75 -21.83 41.68 8.74
C VAL A 75 -22.55 42.12 10.02
N GLY A 76 -21.88 42.90 10.86
CA GLY A 76 -22.46 43.43 12.11
C GLY A 76 -23.69 44.30 11.86
N ASP A 77 -24.50 44.51 12.90
CA ASP A 77 -25.83 45.13 12.79
C ASP A 77 -25.81 46.65 12.50
N ASP A 78 -24.65 47.32 12.64
CA ASP A 78 -24.49 48.76 12.37
C ASP A 78 -23.28 49.09 11.46
N GLU A 79 -22.78 48.12 10.69
CA GLU A 79 -21.61 48.31 9.81
C GLU A 79 -21.94 47.95 8.35
N GLU A 80 -21.34 48.67 7.42
CA GLU A 80 -21.35 48.32 6.00
C GLU A 80 -19.94 47.95 5.54
N VAL A 81 -19.79 46.85 4.79
CA VAL A 81 -18.47 46.31 4.42
C VAL A 81 -18.17 46.54 2.94
N SER A 82 -17.04 47.17 2.65
CA SER A 82 -16.59 47.50 1.30
C SER A 82 -15.59 46.49 0.72
N SER A 83 -14.79 45.84 1.57
CA SER A 83 -13.87 44.77 1.15
C SER A 83 -13.61 43.74 2.23
N ILE A 84 -13.26 42.53 1.81
CA ILE A 84 -12.83 41.42 2.68
C ILE A 84 -11.54 40.84 2.14
N THR A 85 -10.53 40.75 2.99
CA THR A 85 -9.27 40.05 2.75
C THR A 85 -9.27 38.76 3.55
N LEU A 86 -9.12 37.62 2.88
CA LEU A 86 -8.89 36.34 3.54
C LEU A 86 -7.44 35.91 3.32
N SER A 87 -6.78 35.48 4.39
CA SER A 87 -5.40 35.04 4.41
C SER A 87 -5.30 33.61 4.95
N LEU A 88 -4.56 32.80 4.20
CA LEU A 88 -4.18 31.44 4.58
C LEU A 88 -2.73 31.41 5.12
N PRO A 89 -2.37 30.38 5.91
CA PRO A 89 -1.02 30.22 6.44
C PRO A 89 0.03 30.05 5.33
N GLU A 90 1.30 30.24 5.69
CA GLU A 90 2.44 30.12 4.77
C GLU A 90 2.46 28.75 4.08
N GLY A 91 2.69 28.75 2.75
CA GLY A 91 2.64 27.54 1.92
C GLY A 91 1.28 27.24 1.29
N ALA A 92 0.22 27.96 1.66
CA ALA A 92 -1.04 27.97 0.90
C ALA A 92 -0.97 28.98 -0.25
N THR A 93 -1.69 28.72 -1.35
CA THR A 93 -1.74 29.63 -2.49
C THR A 93 -3.16 29.79 -3.07
N PHE A 94 -3.45 31.02 -3.47
CA PHE A 94 -4.62 31.45 -4.24
C PHE A 94 -4.26 31.85 -5.69
N ASP A 95 -3.04 31.62 -6.18
CA ASP A 95 -2.55 32.17 -7.45
C ASP A 95 -3.35 31.74 -8.69
N HIS A 96 -4.06 30.60 -8.61
CA HIS A 96 -4.95 30.10 -9.67
C HIS A 96 -6.43 30.12 -9.27
N ALA A 97 -6.74 30.77 -8.16
CA ALA A 97 -8.05 30.71 -7.57
C ALA A 97 -9.05 31.60 -8.31
N SER A 98 -10.31 31.14 -8.35
CA SER A 98 -11.44 31.97 -8.79
C SER A 98 -12.47 32.08 -7.68
N THR A 99 -12.94 33.30 -7.42
CA THR A 99 -13.87 33.58 -6.31
C THR A 99 -15.27 33.84 -6.83
N ARG A 100 -16.25 33.14 -6.25
CA ARG A 100 -17.67 33.44 -6.41
C ARG A 100 -18.20 34.06 -5.13
N ILE A 101 -18.86 35.21 -5.29
CA ILE A 101 -19.45 35.98 -4.20
C ILE A 101 -20.96 35.70 -4.17
N THR A 102 -21.52 35.52 -2.98
CA THR A 102 -22.97 35.46 -2.76
C THR A 102 -23.31 36.22 -1.49
N VAL A 103 -24.17 37.22 -1.61
CA VAL A 103 -24.66 38.00 -0.48
C VAL A 103 -26.14 37.67 -0.26
N LEU A 104 -26.50 37.43 0.99
CA LEU A 104 -27.86 37.14 1.42
C LEU A 104 -28.27 38.17 2.48
N ASP A 105 -29.38 38.86 2.21
CA ASP A 105 -30.08 39.68 3.20
C ASP A 105 -31.29 38.87 3.70
N GLY A 106 -31.19 38.35 4.93
CA GLY A 106 -32.11 37.36 5.47
C GLY A 106 -32.19 36.10 4.60
N LEU A 107 -33.31 35.90 3.91
CA LEU A 107 -33.55 34.76 3.00
C LEU A 107 -33.39 35.12 1.52
N ASN A 108 -33.19 36.39 1.19
CA ASN A 108 -33.14 36.88 -0.18
C ASN A 108 -31.70 37.06 -0.65
N ARG A 109 -31.40 36.64 -1.88
CA ARG A 109 -30.09 36.86 -2.49
C ARG A 109 -30.03 38.25 -3.11
N THR A 110 -29.02 39.01 -2.72
CA THR A 110 -28.71 40.33 -3.30
C THR A 110 -27.60 40.17 -4.33
N SER A 111 -27.75 40.80 -5.50
CA SER A 111 -26.76 40.75 -6.58
C SER A 111 -25.74 41.88 -6.37
N ILE A 112 -24.82 41.69 -5.43
CA ILE A 112 -23.65 42.55 -5.27
C ILE A 112 -22.49 41.86 -5.96
N ASP A 113 -21.96 42.50 -7.01
CA ASP A 113 -20.78 42.02 -7.71
C ASP A 113 -19.51 42.45 -6.96
N GLY A 114 -18.38 41.83 -7.30
CA GLY A 114 -17.09 42.19 -6.71
C GLY A 114 -15.92 41.64 -7.51
N THR A 115 -14.77 42.27 -7.34
CA THR A 115 -13.51 41.86 -7.95
C THR A 115 -12.63 41.21 -6.89
N ALA A 116 -12.25 39.95 -7.12
CA ALA A 116 -11.30 39.25 -6.28
C ALA A 116 -9.89 39.31 -6.89
N THR A 117 -8.91 39.74 -6.12
CA THR A 117 -7.49 39.73 -6.49
C THR A 117 -6.75 38.78 -5.57
N SER A 118 -6.12 37.74 -6.11
CA SER A 118 -5.28 36.82 -5.33
C SER A 118 -3.82 37.24 -5.38
N SER A 119 -3.15 37.16 -4.23
CA SER A 119 -1.71 37.40 -4.12
C SER A 119 -1.10 36.41 -3.13
N GLY A 120 -0.46 35.35 -3.64
CA GLY A 120 0.16 34.33 -2.81
C GLY A 120 -0.85 33.68 -1.87
N ASN A 121 -0.71 33.92 -0.56
CA ASN A 121 -1.54 33.31 0.47
C ASN A 121 -2.79 34.15 0.85
N SER A 122 -3.04 35.28 0.19
CA SER A 122 -4.19 36.13 0.50
C SER A 122 -5.07 36.37 -0.73
N VAL A 123 -6.38 36.50 -0.51
CA VAL A 123 -7.34 36.92 -1.52
C VAL A 123 -8.11 38.14 -1.02
N ASP A 124 -8.04 39.21 -1.81
CA ASP A 124 -8.72 40.48 -1.52
C ASP A 124 -9.97 40.56 -2.39
N VAL A 125 -11.12 40.63 -1.76
CA VAL A 125 -12.43 40.74 -2.41
C VAL A 125 -12.96 42.15 -2.21
N GLN A 126 -12.97 42.95 -3.27
CA GLN A 126 -13.55 44.29 -3.28
C GLN A 126 -14.97 44.22 -3.84
N PHE A 127 -15.96 44.72 -3.10
CA PHE A 127 -17.34 44.75 -3.56
C PHE A 127 -17.62 46.01 -4.40
N SER A 128 -18.51 45.90 -5.39
CA SER A 128 -18.92 47.04 -6.21
C SER A 128 -19.79 48.04 -5.45
N GLU A 129 -20.53 47.54 -4.45
CA GLU A 129 -21.37 48.29 -3.53
C GLU A 129 -21.11 47.74 -2.11
N SER A 130 -21.22 48.60 -1.10
CA SER A 130 -21.04 48.18 0.29
C SER A 130 -22.11 47.14 0.68
N ILE A 131 -21.68 46.10 1.40
CA ILE A 131 -22.59 45.06 1.89
C ILE A 131 -23.34 45.60 3.12
N PRO A 132 -24.68 45.54 3.14
CA PRO A 132 -25.46 46.11 4.21
C PRO A 132 -25.35 45.30 5.51
N ALA A 133 -25.52 45.99 6.63
CA ALA A 133 -25.55 45.43 7.98
C ALA A 133 -26.47 44.21 8.10
N GLY A 134 -26.06 43.22 8.89
CA GLY A 134 -26.81 41.97 9.11
C GLY A 134 -26.81 40.98 7.93
N SER A 135 -26.20 41.32 6.79
CA SER A 135 -26.12 40.43 5.63
C SER A 135 -25.14 39.27 5.84
N LEU A 136 -25.47 38.09 5.31
CA LEU A 136 -24.57 36.95 5.23
C LEU A 136 -23.81 36.99 3.90
N VAL A 137 -22.49 37.00 3.98
CA VAL A 137 -21.57 36.93 2.85
C VAL A 137 -21.00 35.53 2.75
N ARG A 138 -21.12 34.91 1.58
CA ARG A 138 -20.46 33.64 1.24
C ARG A 138 -19.46 33.87 0.13
N LEU A 139 -18.22 33.49 0.38
CA LEU A 139 -17.12 33.48 -0.58
C LEU A 139 -16.76 32.02 -0.89
N GLU A 140 -16.95 31.62 -2.15
CA GLU A 140 -16.50 30.32 -2.67
C GLU A 140 -15.26 30.52 -3.52
N ILE A 141 -14.09 30.12 -3.02
CA ILE A 141 -12.80 30.25 -3.68
C ILE A 141 -12.40 28.87 -4.20
N THR A 142 -12.43 28.66 -5.52
CA THR A 142 -12.06 27.40 -6.18
C THR A 142 -10.63 27.46 -6.71
N ASN A 143 -9.97 26.30 -6.88
CA ASN A 143 -8.60 26.17 -7.39
C ASN A 143 -7.55 26.82 -6.48
N MET A 144 -7.76 26.73 -5.17
CA MET A 144 -6.77 27.10 -4.16
C MET A 144 -6.10 25.84 -3.61
N GLN A 145 -4.90 25.98 -3.04
CA GLN A 145 -4.14 24.87 -2.45
C GLN A 145 -3.71 25.16 -1.01
N PHE A 146 -3.86 24.18 -0.14
CA PHE A 146 -3.30 24.21 1.22
C PHE A 146 -1.82 23.79 1.24
N PRO A 147 -1.06 24.06 2.32
CA PRO A 147 0.33 23.64 2.40
C PRO A 147 0.51 22.12 2.29
N ALA A 148 1.62 21.69 1.71
CA ALA A 148 1.90 20.27 1.44
C ALA A 148 2.10 19.43 2.71
N ASP A 149 2.59 20.02 3.80
CA ASP A 149 2.96 19.31 5.04
C ASP A 149 1.75 18.79 5.83
N GLY A 150 0.52 19.20 5.47
CA GLY A 150 -0.69 18.88 6.22
C GLY A 150 -0.73 19.56 7.59
N GLY A 151 -1.82 19.40 8.32
CA GLY A 151 -2.05 20.03 9.62
C GLY A 151 -3.43 20.68 9.73
N ASP A 152 -3.68 21.30 10.87
CA ASP A 152 -4.90 22.03 11.15
C ASP A 152 -4.69 23.50 10.80
N TYR A 153 -5.40 23.99 9.79
CA TYR A 153 -5.25 25.35 9.28
C TYR A 153 -6.51 26.18 9.50
N VAL A 154 -6.34 27.42 9.92
CA VAL A 154 -7.43 28.38 10.08
C VAL A 154 -7.41 29.39 8.93
N VAL A 155 -8.58 29.91 8.57
CA VAL A 155 -8.70 31.06 7.68
C VAL A 155 -8.76 32.30 8.55
N SER A 156 -7.77 33.18 8.35
CA SER A 156 -7.67 34.47 9.01
C SER A 156 -7.97 35.58 8.01
N GLY A 157 -8.07 36.83 8.44
CA GLY A 157 -8.28 37.93 7.51
C GLY A 157 -8.61 39.25 8.15
N SER A 158 -9.03 40.19 7.31
CA SER A 158 -9.52 41.50 7.72
C SER A 158 -10.63 41.97 6.79
N TYR A 159 -11.48 42.87 7.26
CA TYR A 159 -12.48 43.54 6.44
C TYR A 159 -12.32 45.05 6.56
N THR A 160 -12.77 45.77 5.54
CA THR A 160 -12.79 47.23 5.54
C THR A 160 -14.23 47.71 5.47
N THR A 161 -14.61 48.63 6.35
CA THR A 161 -15.94 49.24 6.35
C THR A 161 -16.10 50.28 5.23
N ALA A 162 -17.31 50.73 4.95
CA ALA A 162 -17.58 51.82 4.01
C ALA A 162 -16.88 53.13 4.40
N ASP A 163 -16.64 53.34 5.70
CA ASP A 163 -15.90 54.48 6.25
C ASP A 163 -14.37 54.35 6.13
N GLY A 164 -13.89 53.26 5.52
CA GLY A 164 -12.47 53.00 5.27
C GLY A 164 -11.69 52.53 6.49
N GLN A 165 -12.35 52.16 7.59
CA GLN A 165 -11.70 51.55 8.75
C GLN A 165 -11.46 50.06 8.51
N SER A 166 -10.27 49.56 8.83
CA SER A 166 -9.91 48.15 8.68
C SER A 166 -9.97 47.44 10.04
N HIS A 167 -10.66 46.31 10.06
CA HIS A 167 -10.89 45.47 11.24
C HIS A 167 -10.41 44.04 10.98
N ALA A 168 -9.82 43.41 12.01
CA ALA A 168 -9.43 42.01 11.92
C ALA A 168 -10.66 41.09 11.99
N LEU A 169 -10.67 40.03 11.20
CA LEU A 169 -11.64 38.95 11.31
C LEU A 169 -11.18 37.95 12.37
N ASP A 170 -12.15 37.36 13.08
CA ASP A 170 -11.88 36.21 13.94
C ASP A 170 -11.46 35.00 13.09
N ASP A 171 -10.46 34.27 13.58
CA ASP A 171 -9.98 33.03 12.96
C ASP A 171 -11.13 32.02 12.82
N SER A 172 -11.20 31.35 11.67
CA SER A 172 -12.17 30.30 11.45
C SER A 172 -11.90 29.06 12.30
N ALA A 173 -12.90 28.18 12.40
CA ALA A 173 -12.65 26.81 12.84
C ALA A 173 -11.55 26.16 11.99
N ALA A 174 -10.73 25.31 12.62
CA ALA A 174 -9.63 24.64 11.95
C ALA A 174 -10.13 23.66 10.89
N ILE A 175 -9.49 23.71 9.73
CA ILE A 175 -9.67 22.79 8.60
C ILE A 175 -8.51 21.80 8.65
N THR A 176 -8.81 20.53 8.92
CA THR A 176 -7.80 19.47 8.94
C THR A 176 -7.40 19.10 7.52
N VAL A 177 -6.10 19.25 7.22
CA VAL A 177 -5.49 18.93 5.93
C VAL A 177 -4.51 17.77 6.10
N ILE A 178 -4.60 16.79 5.22
CA ILE A 178 -3.73 15.62 5.14
C ILE A 178 -2.47 16.01 4.36
N ALA A 179 -1.30 15.60 4.87
CA ALA A 179 -0.03 15.83 4.20
C ALA A 179 0.00 15.17 2.82
N ASN A 180 0.55 15.88 1.82
CA ASN A 180 0.82 15.32 0.51
C ASN A 180 2.05 14.40 0.59
N THR A 181 1.81 13.10 0.70
CA THR A 181 2.92 12.13 0.74
C THR A 181 3.71 12.14 -0.57
N PRO A 182 5.02 11.80 -0.58
CA PRO A 182 5.79 11.68 -1.83
C PRO A 182 5.15 10.74 -2.86
N LEU A 183 4.45 9.71 -2.38
CA LEU A 183 3.67 8.80 -3.21
C LEU A 183 2.51 9.52 -3.91
N GLN A 184 1.76 10.33 -3.16
CA GLN A 184 0.63 11.11 -3.68
C GLN A 184 1.11 12.21 -4.64
N ALA A 185 2.23 12.86 -4.36
CA ALA A 185 2.87 13.79 -5.28
C ALA A 185 3.26 13.13 -6.61
N ALA A 186 3.78 11.89 -6.56
CA ALA A 186 4.09 11.12 -7.77
C ALA A 186 2.82 10.73 -8.56
N VAL A 187 1.71 10.46 -7.89
CA VAL A 187 0.41 10.22 -8.53
C VAL A 187 -0.11 11.49 -9.20
N GLY A 188 -0.10 12.63 -8.50
CA GLY A 188 -0.49 13.92 -9.08
C GLY A 188 0.40 14.32 -10.27
N TRP A 189 1.71 14.02 -10.20
CA TRP A 189 2.61 14.16 -11.34
C TRP A 189 2.16 13.30 -12.52
N LEU A 190 1.80 12.03 -12.31
CA LEU A 190 1.28 11.15 -13.36
C LEU A 190 -0.04 11.68 -13.96
N ASP A 191 -0.93 12.24 -13.15
CA ASP A 191 -2.19 12.83 -13.64
C ASP A 191 -1.97 14.01 -14.59
N SER A 192 -0.90 14.77 -14.39
CA SER A 192 -0.54 15.89 -15.28
C SER A 192 0.06 15.48 -16.63
N GLN A 193 0.40 14.20 -16.83
CA GLN A 193 1.08 13.75 -18.05
C GLN A 193 0.12 13.39 -19.17
N GLU A 194 0.32 13.96 -20.36
CA GLU A 194 -0.48 13.67 -21.56
C GLU A 194 -0.42 12.19 -21.97
N TRP A 195 0.75 11.54 -21.84
CA TRP A 195 0.90 10.13 -22.17
C TRP A 195 0.09 9.23 -21.23
N VAL A 196 -0.12 9.63 -19.98
CA VAL A 196 -0.95 8.88 -19.01
C VAL A 196 -2.41 9.00 -19.38
N ALA A 197 -2.85 10.20 -19.81
CA ALA A 197 -4.20 10.38 -20.35
C ALA A 197 -4.43 9.52 -21.60
N ALA A 198 -3.47 9.51 -22.53
CA ALA A 198 -3.53 8.66 -23.72
C ALA A 198 -3.54 7.16 -23.36
N TRP A 199 -2.72 6.73 -22.41
CA TRP A 199 -2.69 5.35 -21.90
C TRP A 199 -4.04 4.95 -21.29
N ASN A 200 -4.59 5.79 -20.42
CA ASN A 200 -5.86 5.53 -19.72
C ASN A 200 -7.06 5.57 -20.66
N SER A 201 -6.94 6.19 -21.83
CA SER A 201 -8.01 6.21 -22.84
C SER A 201 -8.25 4.83 -23.48
N VAL A 202 -7.25 3.95 -23.49
CA VAL A 202 -7.39 2.58 -23.99
C VAL A 202 -8.17 1.76 -22.95
N PRO A 203 -9.37 1.22 -23.25
CA PRO A 203 -10.22 0.60 -22.23
C PRO A 203 -9.55 -0.51 -21.43
N PHE A 204 -8.74 -1.35 -22.11
CA PHE A 204 -7.98 -2.41 -21.45
C PHE A 204 -6.91 -1.84 -20.50
N LEU A 205 -6.11 -0.88 -20.95
CA LEU A 205 -5.03 -0.31 -20.13
C LEU A 205 -5.58 0.51 -18.97
N GLY A 206 -6.64 1.30 -19.20
CA GLY A 206 -7.33 2.04 -18.15
C GLY A 206 -7.97 1.14 -17.09
N MET A 207 -8.38 -0.08 -17.43
CA MET A 207 -9.01 -1.02 -16.48
C MET A 207 -8.01 -1.94 -15.77
N PHE A 208 -6.92 -2.34 -16.42
CA PHE A 208 -5.96 -3.32 -15.88
C PHE A 208 -4.62 -2.72 -15.46
N LEU A 209 -4.18 -1.64 -16.08
CA LEU A 209 -2.81 -1.12 -15.95
C LEU A 209 -2.81 0.40 -15.76
N LYS A 210 -3.74 0.95 -14.98
CA LYS A 210 -3.80 2.39 -14.71
C LYS A 210 -2.54 2.83 -13.94
N PRO A 211 -1.63 3.65 -14.49
CA PRO A 211 -0.31 3.91 -13.88
C PRO A 211 -0.39 4.48 -12.46
N GLN A 212 -1.33 5.40 -12.23
CA GLN A 212 -1.60 6.00 -10.93
C GLN A 212 -1.94 4.94 -9.89
N LEU A 213 -2.87 4.06 -10.24
CA LEU A 213 -3.38 3.03 -9.36
C LEU A 213 -2.37 1.90 -9.17
N LEU A 214 -1.53 1.61 -10.17
CA LEU A 214 -0.39 0.69 -10.02
C LEU A 214 0.55 1.17 -8.91
N LEU A 215 0.91 2.45 -8.92
CA LEU A 215 1.85 3.02 -7.97
C LEU A 215 1.30 3.01 -6.53
N THR A 216 0.06 3.46 -6.33
CA THR A 216 -0.59 3.47 -5.01
C THR A 216 -0.88 2.05 -4.51
N SER A 217 -1.33 1.16 -5.41
CA SER A 217 -1.58 -0.25 -5.08
C SER A 217 -0.30 -0.94 -4.67
N PHE A 218 0.81 -0.73 -5.40
CA PHE A 218 2.07 -1.37 -5.06
C PHE A 218 2.48 -1.06 -3.61
N ALA A 219 2.48 0.21 -3.21
CA ALA A 219 2.76 0.58 -1.82
C ALA A 219 1.75 -0.01 -0.82
N SER A 220 0.46 0.06 -1.12
CA SER A 220 -0.62 -0.39 -0.23
C SER A 220 -0.67 -1.91 -0.04
N LEU A 221 -0.20 -2.69 -1.02
CA LEU A 221 -0.21 -4.15 -0.99
C LEU A 221 0.98 -4.75 -0.23
N PHE A 222 2.02 -3.96 0.04
CA PHE A 222 3.23 -4.43 0.71
C PHE A 222 2.97 -5.16 2.05
N PRO A 223 2.08 -4.70 2.94
CA PRO A 223 1.76 -5.43 4.18
C PRO A 223 1.13 -6.80 3.92
N GLY A 224 0.19 -6.88 2.97
CA GLY A 224 -0.45 -8.15 2.59
C GLY A 224 0.54 -9.15 2.01
N TRP A 225 1.50 -8.68 1.22
CA TRP A 225 2.61 -9.50 0.70
C TRP A 225 3.48 -10.08 1.83
N LEU A 226 3.79 -9.29 2.88
CA LEU A 226 4.51 -9.80 4.05
C LEU A 226 3.73 -10.88 4.79
N VAL A 227 2.40 -10.77 4.87
CA VAL A 227 1.54 -11.80 5.46
C VAL A 227 1.63 -13.11 4.65
N CYS A 228 1.58 -13.05 3.31
CA CYS A 228 1.76 -14.25 2.47
C CYS A 228 3.09 -14.94 2.78
N LEU A 229 4.19 -14.18 2.82
CA LEU A 229 5.51 -14.71 3.15
C LEU A 229 5.54 -15.31 4.56
N GLY A 230 4.97 -14.62 5.55
CA GLY A 230 4.88 -15.10 6.92
C GLY A 230 4.14 -16.42 7.03
N ILE A 231 3.00 -16.57 6.35
CA ILE A 231 2.20 -17.81 6.35
C ILE A 231 3.02 -18.97 5.77
N VAL A 232 3.66 -18.79 4.61
CA VAL A 232 4.39 -19.87 3.94
C VAL A 232 5.65 -20.25 4.72
N LEU A 233 6.40 -19.25 5.21
CA LEU A 233 7.60 -19.49 6.01
C LEU A 233 7.28 -20.17 7.34
N ALA A 234 6.13 -19.88 7.94
CA ALA A 234 5.67 -20.58 9.15
C ALA A 234 5.16 -22.00 8.84
N CYS A 235 4.45 -22.19 7.73
CA CYS A 235 3.88 -23.46 7.29
C CYS A 235 4.96 -24.52 6.99
N TYR A 236 6.00 -24.16 6.25
CA TYR A 236 6.94 -25.13 5.69
C TYR A 236 7.74 -25.97 6.71
N PRO A 237 8.23 -25.42 7.83
CA PRO A 237 8.85 -26.21 8.88
C PRO A 237 7.93 -27.33 9.38
N PHE A 238 6.64 -27.04 9.61
CA PHE A 238 5.66 -28.04 10.00
C PHE A 238 5.38 -29.04 8.87
N ALA A 239 5.23 -28.56 7.64
CA ALA A 239 5.01 -29.41 6.48
C ALA A 239 6.15 -30.41 6.24
N ILE A 240 7.41 -29.98 6.42
CA ILE A 240 8.60 -30.82 6.29
C ILE A 240 8.62 -31.92 7.36
N VAL A 241 8.40 -31.56 8.62
CA VAL A 241 8.39 -32.52 9.73
C VAL A 241 7.26 -33.54 9.55
N LEU A 242 6.04 -33.07 9.27
CA LEU A 242 4.88 -33.95 9.04
C LEU A 242 5.07 -34.81 7.79
N GLY A 243 5.55 -34.22 6.69
CA GLY A 243 5.78 -34.92 5.44
C GLY A 243 6.81 -36.04 5.60
N LEU A 244 7.93 -35.77 6.28
CA LEU A 244 8.94 -36.78 6.55
C LEU A 244 8.39 -37.90 7.45
N ALA A 245 7.62 -37.55 8.49
CA ALA A 245 6.97 -38.53 9.36
C ALA A 245 6.02 -39.46 8.59
N PHE A 246 5.15 -38.89 7.73
CA PHE A 246 4.23 -39.67 6.90
C PHE A 246 4.95 -40.49 5.82
N ALA A 247 6.06 -40.00 5.26
CA ALA A 247 6.89 -40.79 4.34
C ALA A 247 7.50 -42.02 5.02
N MET A 248 7.98 -41.87 6.25
CA MET A 248 8.49 -42.98 7.08
C MET A 248 7.37 -43.97 7.44
N LEU A 249 6.20 -43.49 7.87
CA LEU A 249 5.04 -44.33 8.19
C LEU A 249 4.58 -45.14 6.97
N LYS A 250 4.55 -44.53 5.79
CA LYS A 250 4.17 -45.20 4.54
C LYS A 250 5.16 -46.30 4.13
N THR A 251 6.44 -46.14 4.47
CA THR A 251 7.51 -47.13 4.18
C THR A 251 7.64 -48.20 5.28
N SER A 252 6.87 -48.08 6.37
CA SER A 252 6.90 -49.01 7.50
C SER A 252 6.44 -50.41 7.13
N ARG A 253 7.03 -51.41 7.82
CA ARG A 253 6.61 -52.82 7.72
C ARG A 253 5.21 -53.06 8.32
N HIS A 254 4.81 -52.24 9.30
CA HIS A 254 3.50 -52.37 9.95
C HIS A 254 2.36 -51.98 9.00
N LYS A 255 1.47 -52.93 8.70
CA LYS A 255 0.35 -52.74 7.75
C LYS A 255 -0.58 -51.59 8.17
N VAL A 256 -0.88 -51.46 9.47
CA VAL A 256 -1.77 -50.42 10.00
C VAL A 256 -1.19 -49.02 9.83
N LEU A 257 0.06 -48.79 10.25
CA LEU A 257 0.73 -47.49 10.11
C LEU A 257 0.81 -47.06 8.65
N ARG A 258 1.16 -48.00 7.77
CA ARG A 258 1.18 -47.77 6.33
C ARG A 258 -0.20 -47.44 5.76
N ALA A 259 -1.26 -48.11 6.22
CA ALA A 259 -2.62 -47.83 5.79
C ALA A 259 -3.08 -46.42 6.20
N ILE A 260 -2.79 -45.99 7.44
CA ILE A 260 -3.08 -44.63 7.91
C ILE A 260 -2.36 -43.58 7.05
N ALA A 261 -1.06 -43.78 6.78
CA ALA A 261 -0.30 -42.86 5.95
C ALA A 261 -0.81 -42.79 4.51
N ILE A 262 -1.15 -43.93 3.91
CA ILE A 262 -1.75 -43.99 2.57
C ILE A 262 -3.08 -43.23 2.54
N CYS A 263 -3.94 -43.43 3.54
CA CYS A 263 -5.23 -42.75 3.65
C CYS A 263 -5.05 -41.23 3.74
N TYR A 264 -4.21 -40.77 4.68
CA TYR A 264 -3.89 -39.34 4.85
C TYR A 264 -3.40 -38.69 3.56
N ILE A 265 -2.38 -39.28 2.92
CA ILE A 265 -1.76 -38.75 1.70
C ILE A 265 -2.77 -38.73 0.55
N ASN A 266 -3.53 -39.81 0.36
CA ASN A 266 -4.46 -39.93 -0.76
C ASN A 266 -5.64 -38.97 -0.61
N ILE A 267 -6.17 -38.79 0.59
CA ILE A 267 -7.28 -37.86 0.83
C ILE A 267 -6.83 -36.42 0.57
N LEU A 268 -5.71 -35.99 1.16
CA LEU A 268 -5.28 -34.59 1.05
C LEU A 268 -4.79 -34.23 -0.35
N ARG A 269 -4.14 -35.15 -1.07
CA ARG A 269 -3.76 -34.92 -2.47
C ARG A 269 -4.91 -35.11 -3.45
N GLY A 270 -5.92 -35.88 -3.06
CA GLY A 270 -7.12 -36.16 -3.87
C GLY A 270 -8.24 -35.14 -3.70
N THR A 271 -8.11 -34.20 -2.76
CA THR A 271 -9.12 -33.15 -2.50
C THR A 271 -8.54 -31.76 -2.79
N PRO A 272 -9.34 -30.83 -3.35
CA PRO A 272 -8.87 -29.47 -3.61
C PRO A 272 -8.47 -28.75 -2.32
N LEU A 273 -7.33 -28.03 -2.34
CA LEU A 273 -6.89 -27.21 -1.21
C LEU A 273 -7.95 -26.17 -0.81
N PHE A 274 -8.64 -25.57 -1.78
CA PHE A 274 -9.75 -24.65 -1.52
C PHE A 274 -10.84 -25.28 -0.62
N LEU A 275 -11.20 -26.53 -0.88
CA LEU A 275 -12.19 -27.25 -0.07
C LEU A 275 -11.65 -27.54 1.34
N GLN A 276 -10.36 -27.88 1.46
CA GLN A 276 -9.72 -28.11 2.77
C GLN A 276 -9.72 -26.82 3.62
N ILE A 277 -9.42 -25.67 2.99
CA ILE A 277 -9.52 -24.35 3.63
C ILE A 277 -10.95 -24.11 4.12
N TYR A 278 -11.96 -24.29 3.26
CA TYR A 278 -13.37 -24.09 3.64
C TYR A 278 -13.81 -24.97 4.81
N ILE A 279 -13.53 -26.28 4.74
CA ILE A 279 -13.89 -27.21 5.82
C ILE A 279 -13.22 -26.80 7.13
N MET A 280 -11.96 -26.38 7.08
CA MET A 280 -11.23 -25.99 8.28
C MET A 280 -11.78 -24.69 8.88
N PHE A 281 -11.98 -23.65 8.06
CA PHE A 281 -12.40 -22.32 8.53
C PHE A 281 -13.86 -22.27 8.97
N PHE A 282 -14.74 -23.06 8.35
CA PHE A 282 -16.16 -23.07 8.72
C PHE A 282 -16.55 -24.27 9.61
N GLY A 283 -15.90 -25.42 9.45
CA GLY A 283 -16.22 -26.63 10.21
C GLY A 283 -15.66 -26.64 11.63
N LEU A 284 -14.46 -26.07 11.85
CA LEU A 284 -13.86 -26.07 13.19
C LEU A 284 -14.59 -25.18 14.21
N PRO A 285 -15.03 -23.96 13.86
CA PRO A 285 -15.86 -23.15 14.74
C PRO A 285 -17.19 -23.83 15.10
N MET A 286 -17.77 -24.63 14.19
CA MET A 286 -19.01 -25.37 14.46
C MET A 286 -18.86 -26.43 15.57
N VAL A 287 -17.64 -26.95 15.79
CA VAL A 287 -17.34 -27.87 16.90
C VAL A 287 -16.81 -27.14 18.15
N GLY A 288 -16.86 -25.81 18.16
CA GLY A 288 -16.50 -24.97 19.31
C GLY A 288 -15.02 -24.60 19.43
N ILE A 289 -14.20 -24.89 18.40
CA ILE A 289 -12.77 -24.55 18.41
C ILE A 289 -12.55 -23.32 17.51
N ASN A 290 -12.24 -22.19 18.14
CA ASN A 290 -11.92 -20.94 17.45
C ASN A 290 -10.42 -20.70 17.47
N ILE A 291 -9.81 -20.69 16.29
CA ILE A 291 -8.38 -20.42 16.08
C ILE A 291 -8.28 -19.12 15.29
N ASP A 292 -7.25 -18.32 15.57
CA ASP A 292 -6.94 -17.16 14.75
C ASP A 292 -6.81 -17.52 13.26
N ASN A 293 -7.34 -16.68 12.38
CA ASN A 293 -7.42 -16.96 10.94
C ASN A 293 -6.03 -17.14 10.30
N ASN A 294 -5.02 -16.39 10.72
CA ASN A 294 -3.67 -16.53 10.16
C ASN A 294 -3.03 -17.84 10.61
N VAL A 295 -3.20 -18.20 11.89
CA VAL A 295 -2.73 -19.47 12.45
C VAL A 295 -3.43 -20.65 11.78
N LEU A 296 -4.75 -20.55 11.58
CA LEU A 296 -5.52 -21.59 10.90
C LEU A 296 -5.08 -21.73 9.44
N GLY A 297 -4.81 -20.62 8.76
CA GLY A 297 -4.20 -20.61 7.42
C GLY A 297 -2.88 -21.37 7.39
N VAL A 298 -1.97 -21.11 8.34
CA VAL A 298 -0.70 -21.85 8.48
C VAL A 298 -0.93 -23.34 8.67
N ILE A 299 -1.88 -23.74 9.53
CA ILE A 299 -2.17 -25.14 9.82
C ILE A 299 -2.70 -25.86 8.57
N VAL A 300 -3.69 -25.29 7.87
CA VAL A 300 -4.27 -25.91 6.66
C VAL A 300 -3.22 -26.07 5.59
N MET A 301 -2.44 -25.00 5.34
CA MET A 301 -1.36 -25.04 4.36
C MET A 301 -0.32 -26.10 4.73
N ALA A 302 0.06 -26.20 6.02
CA ALA A 302 1.04 -27.18 6.47
C ALA A 302 0.55 -28.63 6.31
N VAL A 303 -0.72 -28.87 6.65
CA VAL A 303 -1.36 -30.18 6.49
C VAL A 303 -1.41 -30.55 5.01
N ASN A 304 -1.83 -29.64 4.13
CA ASN A 304 -1.84 -29.87 2.69
C ASN A 304 -0.44 -30.16 2.13
N SER A 305 0.51 -29.23 2.31
CA SER A 305 1.88 -29.36 1.82
C SER A 305 2.58 -30.61 2.37
N SER A 306 2.30 -31.01 3.62
CA SER A 306 2.90 -32.23 4.20
C SER A 306 2.54 -33.50 3.44
N ALA A 307 1.35 -33.59 2.83
CA ALA A 307 0.95 -34.74 2.05
C ALA A 307 1.72 -34.83 0.73
N TYR A 308 1.98 -33.68 0.09
CA TYR A 308 2.84 -33.59 -1.09
C TYR A 308 4.30 -33.89 -0.72
N LEU A 309 4.81 -33.30 0.36
CA LEU A 309 6.17 -33.55 0.85
C LEU A 309 6.38 -35.02 1.24
N ALA A 310 5.37 -35.69 1.80
CA ALA A 310 5.47 -37.12 2.11
C ALA A 310 5.75 -37.98 0.87
N GLU A 311 5.13 -37.63 -0.27
CA GLU A 311 5.39 -38.32 -1.53
C GLU A 311 6.72 -37.95 -2.15
N ILE A 312 7.11 -36.68 -2.05
CA ILE A 312 8.42 -36.20 -2.50
C ILE A 312 9.53 -36.93 -1.73
N PHE A 313 9.44 -36.99 -0.39
CA PHE A 313 10.41 -37.70 0.44
C PHE A 313 10.42 -39.21 0.14
N ARG A 314 9.24 -39.83 0.01
CA ARG A 314 9.14 -41.26 -0.37
C ARG A 314 9.83 -41.54 -1.71
N ALA A 315 9.54 -40.73 -2.73
CA ALA A 315 10.16 -40.85 -4.05
C ALA A 315 11.69 -40.63 -3.97
N GLY A 316 12.12 -39.65 -3.17
CA GLY A 316 13.53 -39.40 -2.92
C GLY A 316 14.25 -40.57 -2.23
N ILE A 317 13.61 -41.25 -1.27
CA ILE A 317 14.15 -42.46 -0.62
C ILE A 317 14.26 -43.61 -1.63
N GLN A 318 13.23 -43.81 -2.45
CA GLN A 318 13.21 -44.86 -3.47
C GLN A 318 14.20 -44.62 -4.61
N SER A 319 14.61 -43.37 -4.84
CA SER A 319 15.62 -43.05 -5.84
C SER A 319 17.02 -43.57 -5.48
N ILE A 320 17.29 -43.87 -4.20
CA ILE A 320 18.62 -44.30 -3.74
C ILE A 320 18.92 -45.72 -4.27
N PRO A 321 20.07 -45.95 -4.93
CA PRO A 321 20.43 -47.27 -5.46
C PRO A 321 20.46 -48.34 -4.38
N GLN A 322 19.95 -49.54 -4.71
CA GLN A 322 19.90 -50.67 -3.80
C GLN A 322 21.29 -51.05 -3.22
N GLY A 323 22.36 -50.87 -4.01
CA GLY A 323 23.73 -51.11 -3.56
C GLY A 323 24.16 -50.30 -2.32
N GLN A 324 23.56 -49.13 -2.06
CA GLN A 324 23.80 -48.37 -0.82
C GLN A 324 23.24 -49.10 0.41
N TYR A 325 22.06 -49.72 0.26
CA TYR A 325 21.46 -50.53 1.31
C TYR A 325 22.25 -51.81 1.56
N GLU A 326 22.72 -52.46 0.48
CA GLU A 326 23.53 -53.68 0.55
C GLU A 326 24.92 -53.43 1.16
N ALA A 327 25.56 -52.31 0.80
CA ALA A 327 26.84 -51.90 1.39
C ALA A 327 26.69 -51.59 2.90
N ALA A 328 25.65 -50.86 3.30
CA ALA A 328 25.37 -50.58 4.71
C ALA A 328 25.11 -51.86 5.51
N ALA A 329 24.34 -52.79 4.95
CA ALA A 329 24.09 -54.10 5.55
C ALA A 329 25.37 -54.93 5.68
N SER A 330 26.27 -54.86 4.69
CA SER A 330 27.58 -55.55 4.70
C SER A 330 28.53 -54.99 5.78
N LEU A 331 28.34 -53.72 6.16
CA LEU A 331 29.03 -53.07 7.28
C LEU A 331 28.36 -53.31 8.64
N GLY A 332 27.32 -54.14 8.69
CA GLY A 332 26.61 -54.50 9.93
C GLY A 332 25.66 -53.42 10.46
N MET A 333 25.32 -52.41 9.64
CA MET A 333 24.41 -51.34 10.06
C MET A 333 22.97 -51.85 10.15
N ASN A 334 22.26 -51.47 11.22
CA ASN A 334 20.83 -51.75 11.33
C ASN A 334 20.01 -50.77 10.46
N GLY A 335 18.73 -51.08 10.21
CA GLY A 335 17.89 -50.27 9.31
C GLY A 335 17.74 -48.80 9.72
N PHE A 336 17.76 -48.49 11.02
CA PHE A 336 17.69 -47.11 11.50
C PHE A 336 19.00 -46.35 11.25
N GLN A 337 20.15 -46.99 11.50
CA GLN A 337 21.47 -46.46 11.18
C GLN A 337 21.60 -46.23 9.67
N THR A 338 21.24 -47.22 8.85
CA THR A 338 21.26 -47.10 7.39
C THR A 338 20.39 -45.92 6.92
N MET A 339 19.16 -45.82 7.44
CA MET A 339 18.25 -44.75 7.06
C MET A 339 18.78 -43.36 7.46
N THR A 340 19.19 -43.18 8.71
CA THR A 340 19.56 -41.85 9.23
C THR A 340 20.95 -41.39 8.80
N SER A 341 21.92 -42.29 8.73
CA SER A 341 23.33 -41.94 8.44
C SER A 341 23.67 -41.95 6.95
N ILE A 342 22.96 -42.73 6.13
CA ILE A 342 23.32 -42.91 4.70
C ILE A 342 22.20 -42.44 3.78
N ILE A 343 20.99 -42.97 3.94
CA ILE A 343 19.89 -42.78 2.98
C ILE A 343 19.32 -41.35 3.08
N LEU A 344 18.92 -40.91 4.28
CA LEU A 344 18.24 -39.64 4.48
C LEU A 344 19.07 -38.43 4.06
N PRO A 345 20.38 -38.32 4.37
CA PRO A 345 21.21 -37.21 3.89
C PRO A 345 21.29 -37.13 2.36
N GLN A 346 21.33 -38.28 1.68
CA GLN A 346 21.32 -38.34 0.22
C GLN A 346 19.96 -37.97 -0.36
N THR A 347 18.88 -38.48 0.25
CA THR A 347 17.51 -38.14 -0.12
C THR A 347 17.27 -36.64 -0.03
N VAL A 348 17.65 -35.99 1.09
CA VAL A 348 17.47 -34.55 1.29
C VAL A 348 18.07 -33.77 0.12
N ARG A 349 19.31 -34.08 -0.29
CA ARG A 349 19.94 -33.40 -1.43
C ARG A 349 19.18 -33.59 -2.74
N ARG A 350 18.61 -34.78 -2.97
CA ARG A 350 17.88 -35.11 -4.21
C ARG A 350 16.50 -34.47 -4.28
N VAL A 351 15.83 -34.28 -3.14
CA VAL A 351 14.46 -33.74 -3.11
C VAL A 351 14.38 -32.22 -3.02
N ILE A 352 15.47 -31.53 -2.66
CA ILE A 352 15.50 -30.06 -2.54
C ILE A 352 14.85 -29.35 -3.75
N PRO A 353 15.16 -29.71 -5.02
CA PRO A 353 14.51 -29.07 -6.18
C PRO A 353 12.99 -29.20 -6.14
N THR A 354 12.49 -30.41 -5.90
CA THR A 354 11.05 -30.69 -5.88
C THR A 354 10.35 -30.03 -4.69
N VAL A 355 10.99 -30.04 -3.51
CA VAL A 355 10.49 -29.32 -2.31
C VAL A 355 10.46 -27.81 -2.56
N THR A 356 11.42 -27.26 -3.28
CA THR A 356 11.45 -25.82 -3.62
C THR A 356 10.42 -25.49 -4.70
N SER A 357 10.07 -26.42 -5.58
CA SER A 357 8.95 -26.24 -6.53
C SER A 357 7.59 -26.30 -5.83
N ASP A 358 7.42 -27.20 -4.85
CA ASP A 358 6.25 -27.23 -3.97
C ASP A 358 6.17 -25.90 -3.18
N PHE A 359 7.30 -25.48 -2.60
CA PHE A 359 7.74 -24.11 -2.32
C PHE A 359 6.85 -22.99 -2.84
N ILE A 360 7.17 -22.73 -4.12
CA ILE A 360 6.66 -21.70 -5.00
C ILE A 360 5.16 -21.89 -5.25
N THR A 361 4.71 -23.14 -5.32
CA THR A 361 3.29 -23.46 -5.53
C THR A 361 2.47 -23.10 -4.29
N SER A 362 2.89 -23.54 -3.10
CA SER A 362 2.24 -23.18 -1.84
C SER A 362 2.23 -21.67 -1.59
N TYR A 363 3.27 -20.94 -2.01
CA TYR A 363 3.28 -19.48 -1.95
C TYR A 363 2.21 -18.83 -2.83
N LYS A 364 1.96 -19.36 -4.03
CA LYS A 364 0.85 -18.87 -4.86
C LYS A 364 -0.50 -19.28 -4.28
N ASP A 365 -0.58 -20.48 -3.70
CA ASP A 365 -1.82 -21.01 -3.14
C ASP A 365 -2.28 -20.29 -1.87
N THR A 366 -1.45 -19.46 -1.23
CA THR A 366 -1.92 -18.56 -0.14
C THR A 366 -3.03 -17.62 -0.62
N SER A 367 -3.07 -17.32 -1.92
CA SER A 367 -4.17 -16.56 -2.54
C SER A 367 -5.54 -17.14 -2.24
N LEU A 368 -5.66 -18.46 -2.04
CA LEU A 368 -6.93 -19.12 -1.74
C LEU A 368 -7.45 -18.75 -0.35
N LEU A 369 -6.58 -18.34 0.57
CA LEU A 369 -6.98 -17.89 1.91
C LEU A 369 -7.80 -16.58 1.89
N SER A 370 -7.69 -15.78 0.81
CA SER A 370 -8.53 -14.60 0.61
C SER A 370 -10.03 -14.92 0.61
N SER A 371 -10.40 -16.15 0.20
CA SER A 371 -11.80 -16.59 0.15
C SER A 371 -12.46 -16.72 1.53
N VAL A 372 -11.65 -16.90 2.58
CA VAL A 372 -12.11 -17.08 3.96
C VAL A 372 -11.78 -15.89 4.86
N GLY A 373 -11.45 -14.73 4.28
CA GLY A 373 -11.28 -13.51 5.08
C GLY A 373 -9.84 -13.25 5.56
N VAL A 374 -8.86 -14.07 5.19
CA VAL A 374 -7.46 -13.80 5.58
C VAL A 374 -6.95 -12.59 4.82
N MET A 375 -6.48 -11.58 5.55
CA MET A 375 -5.94 -10.32 5.01
C MET A 375 -4.51 -10.52 4.46
N GLU A 376 -4.40 -11.34 3.43
CA GLU A 376 -3.16 -11.53 2.64
C GLU A 376 -3.22 -10.73 1.33
N LEU A 377 -2.18 -10.83 0.49
CA LEU A 377 -2.01 -10.04 -0.73
C LEU A 377 -3.26 -9.99 -1.63
N MET A 378 -3.89 -11.12 -1.93
CA MET A 378 -5.07 -11.15 -2.79
C MET A 378 -6.30 -10.52 -2.14
N MET A 379 -6.47 -10.66 -0.83
CA MET A 379 -7.53 -9.98 -0.10
C MET A 379 -7.33 -8.46 -0.08
N PHE A 380 -6.10 -7.99 0.13
CA PHE A 380 -5.78 -6.56 0.02
C PHE A 380 -6.07 -6.03 -1.39
N SER A 381 -5.68 -6.74 -2.45
CA SER A 381 -6.00 -6.37 -3.83
C SER A 381 -7.50 -6.36 -4.11
N LYS A 382 -8.26 -7.31 -3.56
CA LYS A 382 -9.72 -7.36 -3.69
C LYS A 382 -10.39 -6.17 -3.04
N ASN A 383 -9.96 -5.79 -1.83
CA ASN A 383 -10.47 -4.62 -1.14
C ASN A 383 -10.19 -3.35 -1.94
N LEU A 384 -8.95 -3.18 -2.40
CA LEU A 384 -8.57 -2.00 -3.17
C LEU A 384 -9.32 -1.91 -4.50
N THR A 385 -9.50 -3.04 -5.20
CA THR A 385 -10.29 -3.13 -6.44
C THR A 385 -11.75 -2.76 -6.21
N THR A 386 -12.32 -3.15 -5.07
CA THR A 386 -13.71 -2.85 -4.71
C THR A 386 -13.87 -1.36 -4.42
N THR A 387 -12.92 -0.74 -3.73
CA THR A 387 -12.93 0.70 -3.43
C THR A 387 -12.67 1.55 -4.67
N SER A 388 -11.72 1.16 -5.52
CA SER A 388 -11.33 1.94 -6.70
C SER A 388 -12.22 1.70 -7.93
N GLY A 389 -13.04 0.64 -7.93
CA GLY A 389 -13.81 0.22 -9.10
C GLY A 389 -12.96 -0.21 -10.29
N ASN A 390 -11.70 -0.59 -10.07
CA ASN A 390 -10.70 -0.82 -11.12
C ASN A 390 -9.84 -2.04 -10.80
N ILE A 391 -9.51 -2.87 -11.80
CA ILE A 391 -8.85 -4.18 -11.63
C ILE A 391 -7.34 -4.07 -11.45
N THR A 392 -6.74 -2.91 -11.71
CA THR A 392 -5.30 -2.66 -11.59
C THR A 392 -4.64 -3.16 -10.28
N PRO A 393 -5.27 -3.10 -9.09
CA PRO A 393 -4.69 -3.66 -7.86
C PRO A 393 -4.37 -5.16 -7.94
N TYR A 394 -5.09 -5.95 -8.75
CA TYR A 394 -4.74 -7.35 -8.99
C TYR A 394 -3.48 -7.50 -9.84
N MET A 395 -3.26 -6.58 -10.81
CA MET A 395 -2.02 -6.56 -11.59
C MET A 395 -0.82 -6.17 -10.73
N ALA A 396 -1.00 -5.25 -9.77
CA ALA A 396 0.02 -4.95 -8.77
C ALA A 396 0.35 -6.19 -7.89
N ALA A 397 -0.66 -6.96 -7.45
CA ALA A 397 -0.42 -8.23 -6.76
C ALA A 397 0.32 -9.27 -7.63
N ALA A 398 0.03 -9.33 -8.93
CA ALA A 398 0.74 -10.22 -9.86
C ALA A 398 2.26 -9.91 -9.89
N ILE A 399 2.64 -8.62 -9.83
CA ILE A 399 4.04 -8.21 -9.73
C ILE A 399 4.67 -8.74 -8.43
N TYR A 400 3.98 -8.64 -7.29
CA TYR A 400 4.46 -9.21 -6.01
C TYR A 400 4.65 -10.73 -6.05
N TYR A 401 3.73 -11.46 -6.69
CA TYR A 401 3.92 -12.88 -6.91
C TYR A 401 5.15 -13.15 -7.79
N LEU A 402 5.36 -12.38 -8.85
CA LEU A 402 6.52 -12.53 -9.76
C LEU A 402 7.87 -12.20 -9.10
N ILE A 403 7.90 -11.17 -8.23
CA ILE A 403 9.11 -10.77 -7.49
C ILE A 403 9.67 -11.93 -6.66
N VAL A 404 8.81 -12.77 -6.09
CA VAL A 404 9.22 -13.94 -5.29
C VAL A 404 9.44 -15.17 -6.15
N THR A 405 8.53 -15.44 -7.10
CA THR A 405 8.54 -16.69 -7.86
C THR A 405 9.68 -16.75 -8.88
N LEU A 406 10.01 -15.66 -9.60
CA LEU A 406 11.06 -15.68 -10.64
C LEU A 406 12.47 -15.96 -10.07
N PRO A 407 12.92 -15.32 -8.96
CA PRO A 407 14.18 -15.68 -8.33
C PRO A 407 14.21 -17.13 -7.83
N LEU A 408 13.12 -17.61 -7.23
CA LEU A 408 13.05 -18.98 -6.72
C LEU A 408 13.12 -20.00 -7.86
N ILE A 409 12.43 -19.77 -9.00
CA ILE A 409 12.52 -20.63 -10.18
C ILE A 409 13.98 -20.69 -10.70
N LYS A 410 14.68 -19.55 -10.74
CA LYS A 410 16.11 -19.53 -11.11
C LYS A 410 16.96 -20.33 -10.13
N ILE A 411 16.71 -20.22 -8.82
CA ILE A 411 17.41 -20.99 -7.78
C ILE A 411 17.19 -22.49 -7.99
N VAL A 412 15.95 -22.94 -8.23
CA VAL A 412 15.63 -24.34 -8.55
C VAL A 412 16.46 -24.82 -9.74
N GLY A 413 16.45 -24.08 -10.84
CA GLY A 413 17.23 -24.45 -12.04
C GLY A 413 18.75 -24.52 -11.80
N ILE A 414 19.29 -23.67 -10.93
CA ILE A 414 20.71 -23.73 -10.53
C ILE A 414 20.99 -25.01 -9.73
N ILE A 415 20.11 -25.34 -8.77
CA ILE A 415 20.28 -26.53 -7.92
C ILE A 415 20.18 -27.81 -8.76
N GLU A 416 19.19 -27.91 -9.65
CA GLU A 416 19.03 -29.06 -10.56
C GLU A 416 20.25 -29.27 -11.45
N ASN A 417 20.76 -28.19 -12.05
CA ASN A 417 21.97 -28.24 -12.87
C ASN A 417 23.20 -28.69 -12.07
N ASN A 418 23.32 -28.30 -10.80
CA ASN A 418 24.42 -28.71 -9.94
C ASN A 418 24.33 -30.18 -9.53
N ILE A 419 23.12 -30.67 -9.22
CA ILE A 419 22.89 -32.09 -8.89
C ILE A 419 23.19 -32.97 -10.11
N ALA A 420 22.67 -32.60 -11.29
CA ALA A 420 22.90 -33.35 -12.52
C ALA A 420 24.38 -33.43 -12.92
N ARG A 421 25.17 -32.38 -12.65
CA ARG A 421 26.63 -32.39 -12.87
C ARG A 421 27.35 -33.33 -11.90
N SER A 422 26.96 -33.31 -10.63
CA SER A 422 27.53 -34.21 -9.61
C SER A 422 27.27 -35.68 -9.93
N GLU A 423 26.08 -36.01 -10.44
CA GLU A 423 25.71 -37.40 -10.80
C GLU A 423 26.45 -37.91 -12.04
N ARG A 424 26.83 -37.01 -12.96
CA ARG A 424 27.64 -37.36 -14.16
C ARG A 424 29.15 -37.42 -13.90
N GLY A 425 29.60 -37.34 -12.64
CA GLY A 425 31.03 -37.33 -12.29
C GLY A 425 31.76 -36.02 -12.59
N GLY A 426 31.03 -34.94 -12.91
CA GLY A 426 31.58 -33.60 -13.08
C GLY A 426 31.75 -32.92 -11.72
N GLY A 427 32.91 -33.13 -11.08
CA GLY A 427 33.28 -32.39 -9.87
C GLY A 427 33.28 -30.86 -10.06
N PRO A 428 33.38 -30.07 -8.97
CA PRO A 428 33.34 -28.62 -9.03
C PRO A 428 34.33 -28.08 -10.07
N ARG A 429 33.85 -27.20 -10.96
CA ARG A 429 34.65 -26.60 -12.03
C ARG A 429 35.91 -25.97 -11.40
N PRO A 430 37.13 -26.27 -11.87
CA PRO A 430 38.31 -25.58 -11.37
C PRO A 430 38.12 -24.08 -11.64
N LYS A 431 38.32 -23.25 -10.60
CA LYS A 431 38.28 -21.79 -10.71
C LYS A 431 39.15 -21.42 -11.90
N ARG A 432 38.55 -20.89 -12.97
CA ARG A 432 39.25 -20.47 -14.18
C ARG A 432 40.24 -19.38 -13.76
N ARG A 433 41.50 -19.76 -13.56
CA ARG A 433 42.59 -18.84 -13.30
C ARG A 433 42.71 -18.00 -14.57
N ALA A 434 42.40 -16.71 -14.47
CA ALA A 434 42.44 -15.80 -15.60
C ALA A 434 43.86 -15.83 -16.19
N VAL A 435 44.00 -16.41 -17.39
CA VAL A 435 45.21 -16.25 -18.19
C VAL A 435 45.08 -14.87 -18.84
N ALA A 436 45.69 -13.87 -18.20
CA ALA A 436 45.91 -12.57 -18.80
C ALA A 436 46.80 -12.75 -20.03
N GLY A 437 46.25 -12.51 -21.23
CA GLY A 437 47.00 -12.61 -22.48
C GLY A 437 46.13 -12.78 -23.72
N ALA A 438 44.93 -13.35 -23.60
CA ALA A 438 44.06 -13.58 -24.77
C ALA A 438 43.21 -12.36 -25.17
N SER A 439 43.09 -11.34 -24.32
CA SER A 439 42.25 -10.16 -24.57
C SER A 439 42.89 -9.09 -25.48
N GLN A 440 44.21 -9.13 -25.69
CA GLN A 440 44.90 -8.15 -26.55
C GLN A 440 44.89 -8.53 -28.03
N GLN A 441 44.72 -9.82 -28.36
CA GLN A 441 44.66 -10.28 -29.75
C GLN A 441 43.25 -10.18 -30.35
N ALA A 442 42.22 -10.22 -29.50
CA ALA A 442 40.83 -10.04 -29.92
C ALA A 442 40.49 -8.57 -30.23
N SER A 443 40.96 -7.61 -29.43
CA SER A 443 40.63 -6.19 -29.65
C SER A 443 41.25 -5.65 -30.95
N LYS A 444 42.44 -6.15 -31.33
CA LYS A 444 43.11 -5.75 -32.57
C LYS A 444 42.40 -6.24 -33.84
N ALA A 445 41.69 -7.38 -33.74
CA ALA A 445 40.88 -7.90 -34.85
C ALA A 445 39.50 -7.22 -34.94
N GLU A 446 38.97 -6.73 -33.83
CA GLU A 446 37.72 -5.94 -33.80
C GLU A 446 37.92 -4.52 -34.34
N ASP A 447 39.06 -3.89 -34.07
CA ASP A 447 39.39 -2.54 -34.60
C ASP A 447 39.63 -2.53 -36.13
N GLU A 448 40.11 -3.62 -36.73
CA GLU A 448 40.23 -3.74 -38.20
C GLU A 448 38.87 -4.00 -38.89
N LEU A 449 37.91 -4.61 -38.18
CA LEU A 449 36.57 -4.93 -38.70
C LEU A 449 35.62 -3.72 -38.62
N THR A 450 35.79 -2.84 -37.63
CA THR A 450 34.98 -1.61 -37.47
C THR A 450 35.36 -0.54 -38.50
N ALA A 451 36.65 -0.40 -38.82
CA ALA A 451 37.13 0.53 -39.85
C ALA A 451 36.62 0.20 -41.27
N SER A 452 36.28 -1.07 -41.54
CA SER A 452 35.73 -1.53 -42.82
C SER A 452 34.20 -1.42 -42.89
N ALA A 453 33.50 -1.28 -41.76
CA ALA A 453 32.05 -1.12 -41.68
C ALA A 453 31.59 0.35 -41.75
N GLU A 454 32.41 1.32 -41.35
CA GLU A 454 32.07 2.75 -41.43
C GLU A 454 32.00 3.27 -42.87
N VAL A 455 32.63 2.59 -43.85
CA VAL A 455 32.59 2.99 -45.26
C VAL A 455 31.27 2.59 -45.96
N SER A 456 30.49 1.64 -45.41
CA SER A 456 29.27 1.14 -46.07
C SER A 456 27.95 1.76 -45.57
N HIS A 457 27.98 2.66 -44.58
CA HIS A 457 26.76 3.21 -43.96
C HIS A 457 26.29 4.57 -44.49
N ALA A 458 26.92 5.12 -45.54
CA ALA A 458 26.51 6.38 -46.16
C ALA A 458 25.28 6.27 -47.09
N GLU A 459 24.72 5.07 -47.32
CA GLU A 459 23.65 4.91 -48.32
C GLU A 459 22.57 3.91 -47.86
N ALA A 460 21.71 4.33 -46.92
CA ALA A 460 20.35 3.79 -46.74
C ALA A 460 19.54 4.57 -45.68
N THR A 461 18.97 5.72 -46.04
CA THR A 461 17.91 6.39 -45.26
C THR A 461 16.53 6.02 -45.81
N LYS A 462 15.70 5.33 -45.01
CA LYS A 462 14.23 5.38 -45.07
C LYS A 462 13.64 5.27 -43.65
N PRO A 463 12.55 6.01 -43.31
CA PRO A 463 12.03 6.09 -41.95
C PRO A 463 11.16 4.89 -41.60
N ALA A 464 11.28 4.42 -40.36
CA ALA A 464 10.48 3.34 -39.80
C ALA A 464 9.08 3.84 -39.42
N THR A 465 8.06 3.21 -39.97
CA THR A 465 6.64 3.38 -39.62
C THR A 465 6.32 2.69 -38.30
N ASP A 466 5.98 3.53 -37.32
CA ASP A 466 4.98 3.42 -36.25
C ASP A 466 4.55 2.02 -35.74
N VAL A 467 5.12 1.63 -34.59
CA VAL A 467 4.79 0.41 -33.83
C VAL A 467 3.39 0.47 -33.21
N PHE A 468 2.83 1.67 -33.02
CA PHE A 468 1.50 1.85 -32.43
C PHE A 468 0.34 1.48 -33.37
N ALA A 469 0.54 1.53 -34.69
CA ALA A 469 -0.48 1.14 -35.67
C ALA A 469 -0.77 -0.38 -35.66
N ALA A 470 0.17 -1.20 -35.19
CA ALA A 470 0.01 -2.65 -35.11
C ALA A 470 -0.95 -3.09 -33.98
N LEU A 471 -1.18 -2.24 -32.98
CA LEU A 471 -2.06 -2.53 -31.83
C LEU A 471 -3.53 -2.21 -32.10
N SER A 472 -3.85 -1.47 -33.16
CA SER A 472 -5.21 -1.04 -33.51
C SER A 472 -5.82 -1.77 -34.71
N ALA A 473 -5.15 -2.78 -35.27
CA ALA A 473 -5.66 -3.51 -36.42
C ALA A 473 -6.77 -4.51 -36.03
N PRO A 474 -7.86 -4.63 -36.81
CA PRO A 474 -8.93 -5.59 -36.51
C PRO A 474 -8.45 -7.05 -36.68
N PHE A 475 -8.99 -7.94 -35.84
CA PHE A 475 -8.58 -9.33 -35.72
C PHE A 475 -8.80 -10.11 -37.03
N VAL A 476 -7.74 -10.62 -37.64
CA VAL A 476 -7.80 -11.49 -38.82
C VAL A 476 -7.98 -12.93 -38.36
N SER A 477 -9.10 -13.56 -38.68
CA SER A 477 -9.28 -15.00 -38.46
C SER A 477 -8.43 -15.79 -39.46
N HIS A 478 -7.50 -16.60 -38.98
CA HIS A 478 -6.75 -17.53 -39.83
C HIS A 478 -7.66 -18.66 -40.33
N PRO A 479 -7.54 -19.11 -41.59
CA PRO A 479 -8.30 -20.26 -42.08
C PRO A 479 -7.83 -21.54 -41.40
N THR A 480 -8.79 -22.39 -41.05
CA THR A 480 -8.58 -23.75 -40.53
C THR A 480 -7.81 -24.60 -41.54
N VAL A 481 -6.70 -25.20 -41.10
CA VAL A 481 -5.96 -26.20 -41.87
C VAL A 481 -6.80 -27.49 -41.90
N ASP A 482 -7.27 -27.83 -43.10
CA ASP A 482 -7.97 -29.07 -43.42
C ASP A 482 -6.97 -30.24 -43.40
N LEU A 483 -7.09 -31.11 -42.39
CA LEU A 483 -6.33 -32.36 -42.31
C LEU A 483 -7.16 -33.46 -42.96
N GLY A 484 -6.96 -33.65 -44.26
CA GLY A 484 -7.61 -34.70 -45.03
C GLY A 484 -7.27 -36.12 -44.55
N GLY A 485 -8.29 -36.97 -44.52
CA GLY A 485 -8.14 -38.40 -44.79
C GLY A 485 -8.88 -39.36 -43.83
N VAL A 486 -10.11 -39.74 -44.17
CA VAL A 486 -10.56 -41.15 -44.05
C VAL A 486 -11.42 -41.46 -45.27
N ALA A 487 -11.00 -42.47 -46.02
CA ALA A 487 -11.67 -43.00 -47.20
C ALA A 487 -12.77 -43.98 -46.78
N ASP A 488 -13.93 -43.85 -47.42
CA ASP A 488 -14.97 -44.88 -47.48
C ASP A 488 -14.53 -46.01 -48.41
N GLY A 489 -14.77 -47.25 -47.98
CA GLY A 489 -14.58 -48.47 -48.75
C GLY A 489 -15.40 -49.62 -48.17
N GLU A 490 -16.57 -49.83 -48.80
CA GLU A 490 -17.55 -50.95 -48.72
C GLU A 490 -18.25 -51.28 -47.39
#